data_AF-A0AAE3VC13-F1
#
_entry.id   AF-A0AAE3VC13-F1
#
_cell.length_a   1.000
_cell.length_b   1.000
_cell.length_c   1.000
_cell.angle_alpha   90.00
_cell.angle_beta   90.00
_cell.angle_gamma   90.00
#
_symmetry.space_group_name_H-M   'P 1'
#
loop_
_entity.id
_entity.type
_entity.pdbx_description
1 polymer ?
#
loop_
_entity_poly.entity_id
_entity_poly.type
_entity_poly.pdbx_seq_one_letter_code
_entity_poly.pdbx_strand_id
1 'polypeptide(L)'
;MENGYEIRIFNTINFHKSMHYNPFAYIHDEKDILKLVTTLMANTKGEGNGGDPFWEKSEKLLYTALIGYIHYEAPMEEQNFTTLLEMLNSMEVREDDETFKNPVDLLFDELEQKEPDHFAVRQYKKYKLAAGVIELRRTLNHYFSEICTS
;
A
#
# COMPACT_ATOMS: atom_id res chain seq x y z
N MET A 1 -18.88 37.83 -14.47
CA MET A 1 -18.56 36.43 -14.84
C MET A 1 -17.28 36.09 -14.08
N GLU A 2 -17.42 35.75 -12.81
CA GLU A 2 -16.29 35.38 -11.94
C GLU A 2 -16.26 33.86 -11.87
N ASN A 3 -15.30 33.26 -12.56
CA ASN A 3 -15.07 31.83 -12.49
C ASN A 3 -14.44 31.50 -11.12
N GLY A 4 -15.30 31.12 -10.17
CA GLY A 4 -14.96 30.74 -8.80
C GLY A 4 -14.18 29.43 -8.71
N TYR A 5 -12.91 29.47 -9.14
CA TYR A 5 -11.97 28.38 -8.91
C TYR A 5 -11.15 28.67 -7.65
N GLU A 6 -11.37 27.84 -6.63
CA GLU A 6 -10.54 27.80 -5.42
C GLU A 6 -9.26 27.01 -5.73
N ILE A 7 -8.15 27.72 -5.85
CA ILE A 7 -6.83 27.11 -6.09
C ILE A 7 -6.37 26.44 -4.79
N ARG A 8 -6.33 25.10 -4.77
CA ARG A 8 -5.84 24.31 -3.62
C ARG A 8 -4.39 23.93 -3.83
N ILE A 9 -3.51 24.48 -3.00
CA ILE A 9 -2.06 24.26 -3.06
C ILE A 9 -1.70 23.01 -2.25
N PHE A 10 -1.11 22.02 -2.91
CA PHE A 10 -0.53 20.82 -2.29
C PHE A 10 0.95 21.08 -2.00
N ASN A 11 1.34 21.11 -0.72
CA ASN A 11 2.72 21.35 -0.30
C ASN A 11 3.25 20.10 0.43
N THR A 12 4.31 19.48 -0.09
CA THR A 12 4.84 18.18 0.33
C THR A 12 5.94 18.25 1.39
N ILE A 13 6.30 19.44 1.89
CA ILE A 13 7.42 19.60 2.85
C ILE A 13 6.91 19.72 4.30
N ASN A 14 5.64 20.06 4.53
CA ASN A 14 5.14 20.29 5.89
C ASN A 14 3.65 19.88 6.04
N PHE A 15 3.43 18.67 6.54
CA PHE A 15 2.09 18.09 6.76
C PHE A 15 1.21 18.89 7.74
N HIS A 16 1.79 19.76 8.58
CA HIS A 16 1.03 20.63 9.49
C HIS A 16 0.28 21.78 8.79
N LYS A 17 0.49 21.99 7.48
CA LYS A 17 -0.22 23.01 6.69
C LYS A 17 -1.18 22.43 5.64
N SER A 18 -1.30 21.11 5.53
CA SER A 18 -2.28 20.46 4.66
C SER A 18 -3.62 20.46 5.38
N MET A 19 -4.58 21.26 4.90
CA MET A 19 -5.95 21.23 5.40
C MET A 19 -6.50 19.79 5.38
N HIS A 20 -6.60 19.15 6.56
CA HIS A 20 -7.58 18.13 6.98
C HIS A 20 -8.22 17.23 5.89
N TYR A 21 -7.50 16.85 4.85
CA TYR A 21 -8.02 16.01 3.79
C TYR A 21 -7.62 14.58 4.11
N ASN A 22 -8.55 13.86 4.74
CA ASN A 22 -8.41 12.45 5.01
C ASN A 22 -9.19 11.67 3.93
N PRO A 23 -8.54 11.01 2.97
CA PRO A 23 -9.25 10.24 1.95
C PRO A 23 -9.99 9.02 2.52
N PHE A 24 -9.61 8.53 3.70
CA PHE A 24 -10.34 7.43 4.37
C PHE A 24 -11.76 7.84 4.78
N ALA A 25 -12.00 9.14 5.04
CA ALA A 25 -13.32 9.66 5.36
C ALA A 25 -14.33 9.56 4.19
N TYR A 26 -13.84 9.29 2.97
CA TYR A 26 -14.64 9.18 1.76
C TYR A 26 -14.74 7.74 1.23
N ILE A 27 -14.26 6.76 2.00
CA ILE A 27 -14.39 5.34 1.66
C ILE A 27 -15.71 4.85 2.24
N HIS A 28 -16.61 4.35 1.37
CA HIS A 28 -17.87 3.74 1.79
C HIS A 28 -17.94 2.25 1.47
N ASP A 29 -17.25 1.81 0.43
CA ASP A 29 -17.23 0.43 0.00
C ASP A 29 -15.86 0.00 -0.57
N GLU A 30 -15.73 -1.29 -0.90
CA GLU A 30 -14.50 -1.86 -1.47
C GLU A 30 -14.07 -1.16 -2.78
N LYS A 31 -14.99 -0.57 -3.54
CA LYS A 31 -14.67 0.12 -4.80
C LYS A 31 -13.96 1.44 -4.52
N ASP A 32 -14.32 2.14 -3.45
CA ASP A 32 -13.65 3.37 -3.06
C ASP A 32 -12.22 3.12 -2.60
N ILE A 33 -11.97 1.99 -1.93
CA ILE A 33 -10.60 1.51 -1.64
C ILE A 33 -9.81 1.34 -2.94
N LEU A 34 -10.38 0.66 -3.94
CA LEU A 34 -9.71 0.44 -5.23
C LEU A 34 -9.42 1.74 -5.99
N LYS A 35 -10.31 2.74 -5.90
CA LYS A 35 -10.07 4.07 -6.47
C LYS A 35 -8.90 4.75 -5.76
N LEU A 36 -8.89 4.74 -4.42
CA LEU A 36 -7.81 5.33 -3.63
C LEU A 36 -6.46 4.69 -3.95
N VAL A 37 -6.40 3.36 -4.05
CA VAL A 37 -5.20 2.61 -4.46
C VAL A 37 -4.73 3.03 -5.85
N THR A 38 -5.66 3.12 -6.81
CA THR A 38 -5.33 3.51 -8.19
C THR A 38 -4.77 4.94 -8.23
N THR A 39 -5.37 5.86 -7.49
CA THR A 39 -4.89 7.24 -7.37
C THR A 39 -3.53 7.28 -6.69
N LEU A 40 -3.30 6.51 -5.63
CA LEU A 40 -2.02 6.44 -4.93
C LEU A 40 -0.91 5.96 -5.88
N MET A 41 -1.11 4.81 -6.53
CA MET A 41 -0.14 4.25 -7.49
C MET A 41 0.16 5.19 -8.66
N ALA A 42 -0.85 5.91 -9.16
CA ALA A 42 -0.65 6.87 -10.24
C ALA A 42 0.20 8.09 -9.81
N ASN A 43 0.20 8.43 -8.51
CA ASN A 43 0.99 9.54 -7.97
C ASN A 43 2.38 9.12 -7.47
N THR A 44 2.63 7.83 -7.22
CA THR A 44 3.93 7.31 -6.75
C THR A 44 4.81 6.76 -7.88
N LYS A 45 4.25 6.52 -9.06
CA LYS A 45 5.03 6.23 -10.27
C LYS A 45 5.67 7.53 -10.78
N GLY A 46 6.99 7.64 -10.70
CA GLY A 46 7.74 8.73 -11.35
C GLY A 46 7.61 8.68 -12.87
N GLU A 47 8.07 9.72 -13.59
CA GLU A 47 8.00 9.84 -15.06
C GLU A 47 8.80 8.77 -15.85
N GLY A 48 9.37 7.76 -15.17
CA GLY A 48 10.10 6.65 -15.77
C GLY A 48 9.19 5.47 -16.12
N ASN A 49 9.52 4.77 -17.21
CA ASN A 49 8.77 3.63 -17.76
C ASN A 49 8.16 2.74 -16.67
N GLY A 50 6.83 2.55 -16.77
CA GLY A 50 6.00 1.80 -15.83
C GLY A 50 6.65 0.48 -15.41
N GLY A 51 6.58 0.21 -14.11
CA GLY A 51 7.11 -1.02 -13.52
C GLY A 51 6.52 -2.25 -14.19
N ASP A 52 7.25 -3.37 -14.14
CA ASP A 52 6.78 -4.65 -14.66
C ASP A 52 5.31 -4.89 -14.24
N PRO A 53 4.42 -5.33 -15.15
CA PRO A 53 3.03 -5.64 -14.83
C PRO A 53 2.86 -6.55 -13.60
N PHE A 54 3.86 -7.39 -13.31
CA PHE A 54 3.92 -8.21 -12.11
C PHE A 54 4.09 -7.39 -10.82
N TRP A 55 5.01 -6.41 -10.81
CA TRP A 55 5.24 -5.49 -9.69
C TRP A 55 4.02 -4.61 -9.45
N GLU A 56 3.42 -4.06 -10.51
CA GLU A 56 2.22 -3.23 -10.38
C GLU A 56 1.04 -4.00 -9.81
N LYS A 57 0.87 -5.27 -10.20
CA LYS A 57 -0.19 -6.12 -9.67
C LYS A 57 0.04 -6.45 -8.19
N SER A 58 1.29 -6.73 -7.81
CA SER A 58 1.65 -7.02 -6.42
C SER A 58 1.48 -5.79 -5.54
N GLU A 59 1.94 -4.63 -5.98
CA GLU A 59 1.77 -3.34 -5.31
C GLU A 59 0.28 -3.00 -5.12
N LYS A 60 -0.53 -3.19 -6.16
CA LYS A 60 -1.97 -2.98 -6.09
C LYS A 60 -2.63 -3.86 -5.02
N LEU A 61 -2.29 -5.15 -4.99
CA LEU A 61 -2.84 -6.09 -3.99
C LEU A 61 -2.43 -5.68 -2.57
N LEU A 62 -1.18 -5.27 -2.40
CA LEU A 62 -0.67 -4.82 -1.11
C LEU A 62 -1.39 -3.59 -0.60
N TYR A 63 -1.43 -2.50 -1.37
CA TYR A 63 -2.11 -1.28 -0.95
C TYR A 63 -3.60 -1.50 -0.71
N THR A 64 -4.26 -2.35 -1.52
CA THR A 64 -5.66 -2.70 -1.30
C THR A 64 -5.86 -3.41 0.03
N ALA A 65 -4.95 -4.32 0.40
CA ALA A 65 -5.01 -5.02 1.67
C ALA A 65 -4.79 -4.07 2.86
N LEU A 66 -3.75 -3.23 2.81
CA LEU A 66 -3.40 -2.31 3.90
C LEU A 66 -4.48 -1.24 4.12
N ILE A 67 -4.94 -0.59 3.05
CA ILE A 67 -6.00 0.42 3.13
C ILE A 67 -7.31 -0.22 3.62
N GLY A 68 -7.60 -1.45 3.16
CA GLY A 68 -8.74 -2.21 3.66
C GLY A 68 -8.63 -2.53 5.15
N TYR A 69 -7.45 -2.94 5.61
CA TYR A 69 -7.21 -3.18 7.05
C TYR A 69 -7.43 -1.89 7.86
N ILE A 70 -6.80 -0.79 7.45
CA ILE A 70 -6.92 0.49 8.16
C ILE A 70 -8.38 0.98 8.19
N HIS A 71 -9.10 0.86 7.08
CA HIS A 71 -10.48 1.35 7.00
C HIS A 71 -11.45 0.55 7.89
N TYR A 72 -11.30 -0.78 7.95
CA TYR A 72 -12.25 -1.65 8.66
C TYR A 72 -11.85 -1.93 10.12
N GLU A 73 -10.55 -2.04 10.42
CA GLU A 73 -10.06 -2.47 11.73
C GLU A 73 -9.44 -1.35 12.58
N ALA A 74 -8.83 -0.33 11.95
CA ALA A 74 -8.14 0.71 12.69
C ALA A 74 -9.11 1.78 13.24
N PRO A 75 -8.84 2.34 14.43
CA PRO A 75 -9.63 3.43 14.99
C PRO A 75 -9.61 4.65 14.07
N MET A 76 -10.67 5.47 14.12
CA MET A 76 -10.83 6.61 13.21
C MET A 76 -9.65 7.60 13.22
N GLU A 77 -8.94 7.71 14.35
CA GLU A 77 -7.74 8.56 14.45
C GLU A 77 -6.57 8.03 13.61
N GLU A 78 -6.47 6.70 13.44
CA GLU A 78 -5.43 5.99 12.69
C GLU A 78 -5.82 5.75 11.22
N GLN A 79 -7.03 6.12 10.82
CA GLN A 79 -7.46 6.02 9.42
C GLN A 79 -6.83 7.11 8.56
N ASN A 80 -5.52 7.09 8.38
CA ASN A 80 -4.78 8.11 7.68
C ASN A 80 -3.54 7.53 6.96
N PHE A 81 -2.90 8.35 6.12
CA PHE A 81 -1.73 7.91 5.35
C PHE A 81 -0.47 7.69 6.20
N THR A 82 -0.38 8.30 7.39
CA THR A 82 0.75 8.06 8.30
C THR A 82 0.76 6.60 8.71
N THR A 83 -0.39 6.07 9.15
CA THR A 83 -0.54 4.66 9.51
C THR A 83 -0.27 3.74 8.32
N LEU A 84 -0.72 4.10 7.11
CA LEU A 84 -0.38 3.33 5.90
C LEU A 84 1.15 3.26 5.66
N LEU A 85 1.86 4.38 5.80
CA LEU A 85 3.31 4.45 5.65
C LEU A 85 4.04 3.68 6.76
N GLU A 86 3.55 3.75 7.99
CA GLU A 86 4.09 2.98 9.12
C GLU A 86 3.95 1.47 8.90
N MET A 87 2.80 1.01 8.40
CA MET A 87 2.61 -0.38 8.04
C MET A 87 3.59 -0.79 6.93
N LEU A 88 3.71 -0.01 5.85
CA LEU A 88 4.64 -0.28 4.76
C LEU A 88 6.10 -0.36 5.23
N ASN A 89 6.54 0.57 6.08
CA ASN A 89 7.89 0.56 6.63
C ASN A 89 8.15 -0.63 7.56
N SER A 90 7.09 -1.14 8.20
CA SER A 90 7.16 -2.32 9.08
C SER A 90 7.14 -3.64 8.32
N MET A 91 6.94 -3.62 7.00
CA MET A 91 7.03 -4.81 6.15
C MET A 91 8.49 -5.14 5.82
N GLU A 92 9.26 -5.50 6.85
CA GLU A 92 10.58 -6.09 6.65
C GLU A 92 10.43 -7.53 6.17
N VAL A 93 11.22 -7.93 5.18
CA VAL A 93 11.34 -9.33 4.77
C VAL A 93 12.77 -9.74 5.04
N ARG A 94 12.94 -10.78 5.84
CA ARG A 94 14.26 -11.35 6.13
C ARG A 94 14.57 -12.46 5.15
N GLU A 95 15.75 -12.34 4.58
CA GLU A 95 16.23 -13.17 3.48
C GLU A 95 16.74 -14.56 3.93
N ASP A 96 17.08 -14.65 5.21
CA ASP A 96 17.75 -15.74 5.91
C ASP A 96 16.81 -16.59 6.78
N ASP A 97 15.60 -16.11 7.03
CA ASP A 97 14.58 -16.80 7.84
C ASP A 97 13.20 -16.71 7.20
N GLU A 98 12.83 -17.76 6.45
CA GLU A 98 11.52 -17.87 5.80
C GLU A 98 10.35 -17.98 6.81
N THR A 99 10.63 -18.25 8.08
CA THR A 99 9.62 -18.30 9.15
C THR A 99 9.41 -16.94 9.82
N PHE A 100 10.25 -15.96 9.52
CA PHE A 100 10.12 -14.62 10.07
C PHE A 100 8.82 -13.97 9.60
N LYS A 101 8.02 -13.52 10.57
CA LYS A 101 6.81 -12.74 10.33
C LYS A 101 7.06 -11.32 10.79
N ASN A 102 6.86 -10.37 9.89
CA ASN A 102 6.91 -8.96 10.25
C ASN A 102 5.62 -8.56 11.00
N PRO A 103 5.60 -7.38 11.65
CA PRO A 103 4.42 -6.91 12.38
C PRO A 103 3.13 -6.91 11.54
N VAL A 104 3.21 -6.61 10.24
CA VAL A 104 2.06 -6.62 9.34
C VAL A 104 1.55 -8.04 9.10
N ASP A 105 2.45 -9.01 8.87
CA ASP A 105 2.09 -10.42 8.76
C ASP A 105 1.34 -10.91 10.00
N LEU A 106 1.82 -10.53 11.19
CA LEU A 106 1.16 -10.89 12.46
C LEU A 106 -0.23 -10.25 12.59
N LEU A 107 -0.40 -8.98 12.22
CA LEU A 107 -1.71 -8.31 12.22
C LEU A 107 -2.72 -9.02 11.30
N PHE A 108 -2.28 -9.40 10.09
CA PHE A 108 -3.13 -10.12 9.15
C PHE A 108 -3.45 -11.55 9.60
N ASP A 109 -2.50 -12.24 10.24
CA ASP A 109 -2.74 -13.57 10.82
C ASP A 109 -3.77 -13.52 11.96
N GLU A 110 -3.69 -12.52 12.83
CA GLU A 110 -4.67 -12.32 13.91
C GLU A 110 -6.05 -12.00 13.35
N LEU A 111 -6.12 -11.14 12.34
CA LEU A 111 -7.38 -10.82 11.67
C LEU A 111 -7.96 -12.04 10.95
N GLU A 112 -7.12 -12.84 10.29
CA GLU A 112 -7.55 -14.09 9.64
C GLU A 112 -8.12 -15.09 10.65
N GLN A 113 -7.54 -15.21 11.83
CA GLN A 113 -8.06 -16.13 12.87
C GLN A 113 -9.45 -15.72 13.36
N LYS A 114 -9.74 -14.41 13.42
CA LYS A 114 -11.04 -13.88 13.82
C LYS A 114 -12.06 -13.94 12.68
N GLU A 115 -11.67 -13.46 11.50
CA GLU A 115 -12.53 -13.29 10.33
C GLU A 115 -11.80 -13.72 9.04
N PRO A 116 -11.79 -15.03 8.71
CA PRO A 116 -11.09 -15.56 7.54
C PRO A 116 -11.55 -14.98 6.20
N ASP A 117 -12.82 -14.57 6.13
CA ASP A 117 -13.47 -14.02 4.93
C ASP A 117 -13.34 -12.49 4.81
N HIS A 118 -12.62 -11.84 5.73
CA HIS A 118 -12.42 -10.39 5.74
C HIS A 118 -11.76 -9.90 4.44
N PHE A 119 -12.24 -8.77 3.91
CA PHE A 119 -11.77 -8.23 2.62
C PHE A 119 -10.26 -8.06 2.60
N ALA A 120 -9.69 -7.41 3.63
CA ALA A 120 -8.27 -7.14 3.73
C ALA A 120 -7.44 -8.43 3.74
N VAL A 121 -7.87 -9.45 4.49
CA VAL A 121 -7.21 -10.77 4.58
C VAL A 121 -7.17 -11.45 3.21
N ARG A 122 -8.28 -11.45 2.47
CA ARG A 122 -8.33 -12.05 1.14
C ARG A 122 -7.38 -11.37 0.16
N GLN A 123 -7.23 -10.04 0.22
CA GLN A 123 -6.28 -9.33 -0.63
C GLN A 123 -4.84 -9.58 -0.20
N TYR A 124 -4.57 -9.63 1.10
CA TYR A 124 -3.23 -9.89 1.62
C TYR A 124 -2.74 -11.30 1.27
N LYS A 125 -3.59 -12.32 1.37
CA LYS A 125 -3.28 -13.68 0.92
C LYS A 125 -2.96 -13.72 -0.58
N LYS A 126 -3.76 -13.05 -1.40
CA LYS A 126 -3.49 -12.93 -2.85
C LYS A 126 -2.17 -12.23 -3.10
N TYR A 127 -1.83 -11.20 -2.33
CA TYR A 127 -0.53 -10.55 -2.37
C TYR A 127 0.60 -11.54 -2.03
N LYS A 128 0.55 -12.23 -0.88
CA LYS A 128 1.60 -13.19 -0.49
C LYS A 128 1.79 -14.34 -1.50
N LEU A 129 0.70 -14.78 -2.14
CA LEU A 129 0.73 -15.78 -3.22
C LEU A 129 1.30 -15.22 -4.54
N ALA A 130 0.87 -14.02 -4.94
CA ALA A 130 1.32 -13.39 -6.18
C ALA A 130 2.76 -12.89 -6.08
N ALA A 131 3.14 -12.37 -4.91
CA ALA A 131 4.45 -11.85 -4.63
C ALA A 131 5.51 -12.94 -4.44
N GLY A 132 5.11 -14.23 -4.48
CA GLY A 132 5.95 -15.42 -4.51
C GLY A 132 7.33 -15.17 -3.91
N VAL A 133 7.41 -15.23 -2.58
CA VAL A 133 8.51 -14.78 -1.68
C VAL A 133 9.94 -15.20 -2.16
N ILE A 134 10.05 -16.10 -3.13
CA ILE A 134 11.29 -16.66 -3.67
C ILE A 134 11.61 -16.18 -5.10
N GLU A 135 10.62 -15.93 -5.98
CA GLU A 135 10.85 -15.65 -7.41
C GLU A 135 11.05 -14.15 -7.67
N LEU A 136 10.30 -13.33 -6.94
CA LEU A 136 10.30 -11.86 -6.97
C LEU A 136 11.65 -11.28 -6.48
N ARG A 137 12.29 -11.97 -5.52
CA ARG A 137 13.59 -11.63 -4.94
C ARG A 137 14.78 -12.01 -5.84
N ARG A 138 14.69 -13.10 -6.61
CA ARG A 138 15.74 -13.51 -7.56
C ARG A 138 15.86 -12.53 -8.73
N THR A 139 14.73 -12.05 -9.24
CA THR A 139 14.72 -11.13 -10.40
C THR A 139 15.06 -9.69 -10.02
N LEU A 140 14.71 -9.19 -8.83
CA LEU A 140 15.16 -7.85 -8.40
C LEU A 140 16.66 -7.78 -8.15
N ASN A 141 17.24 -8.77 -7.49
CA ASN A 141 18.69 -8.80 -7.26
C ASN A 141 19.46 -8.93 -8.59
N HIS A 142 18.92 -9.65 -9.57
CA HIS A 142 19.48 -9.68 -10.93
C HIS A 142 19.37 -8.30 -11.60
N TYR A 143 18.21 -7.65 -11.53
CA TYR A 143 17.96 -6.36 -12.16
C TYR A 143 18.81 -5.22 -11.55
N PHE A 144 18.98 -5.21 -10.23
CA PHE A 144 19.87 -4.25 -9.54
C PHE A 144 21.35 -4.51 -9.85
N SER A 145 21.76 -5.77 -9.99
CA SER A 145 23.13 -6.10 -10.37
C SER A 145 23.46 -5.63 -11.80
N GLU A 146 22.54 -5.77 -12.75
CA GLU A 146 22.73 -5.35 -14.15
C GLU A 146 22.77 -3.82 -14.32
N ILE A 147 21.98 -3.08 -13.53
CA ILE A 147 21.99 -1.60 -13.53
C ILE A 147 23.31 -1.05 -12.95
N CYS A 148 23.92 -1.75 -11.99
CA CYS A 148 25.18 -1.32 -11.38
C CYS A 148 26.44 -1.75 -12.14
N THR A 149 26.33 -2.55 -13.21
CA THR A 149 27.48 -2.95 -14.06
C THR A 149 27.48 -2.33 -15.46
N SER A 150 26.55 -1.41 -15.76
CA SER A 150 26.51 -0.64 -17.01
C SER A 150 26.84 0.84 -16.81
#